data_AF-H3NN03-F1
#
_entry.id   AF-H3NN03-F1
#
_cell.length_a   1.000
_cell.length_b   1.000
_cell.length_c   1.000
_cell.angle_alpha   90.00
_cell.angle_beta   90.00
_cell.angle_gamma   90.00
#
_symmetry.space_group_name_H-M   'P 1'
#
loop_
_entity.id
_entity.type
_entity.pdbx_description
1 polymer ?
#
loop_
_entity_poly.entity_id
_entity_poly.type
_entity_poly.pdbx_seq_one_letter_code
_entity_poly.pdbx_strand_id
1 'polypeptide(L)'
;MKNKIYITGHKNPDTDSIASAIVYSDLKSRIDSDNEYVPIRLGDLNLESKWVLEKWHQDAPKYVENLKQKVEDLGLVKPLTIKDNISIYQAANYLQPRNISFLPIVDDEGRLKGIVTLSNLTKSYMDVWDDVILWRAGTKIENIVEVLSGEIVHLPENPNKFDGRMLVYASQVDEEGHSKEGDILIVGNRLDSQREAIERKVGILIVSSGHKVEDDILQKAKENNVTVLTTKYNSFMAARLLPQAIPVSYVMTTDNLQYFKPEEYLEDVSRKVKNTRFRNFPIVNDDLVVIGELNRNDLLFDKKKQLILVDHNESNQSIDDRDNVEILEIIDHHRVANIHTNSPIYFRNVPVGCTSTILAMMYKEYGLTPSKEMAGLMASAIISDTLLFRSPTTTEVDKKILRELAEIAEIDLEAYGEEMFSAGTSLEGVSVTDILMTDSKKFEIEDKNARVSQAFTTNLDSVEKFIDEIITSMTNVNNNEKTDVFALFITDIFNEQSLVITVGKLNEVIANEFGVEYKEKGYLVKDLLSRKKQFIPALTRAVSKIKEEE
;
A
#
# COMPACT_ATOMS: atom_id res chain seq x y z
N MET A 1 -16.13 -5.87 3.78
CA MET A 1 -14.92 -6.28 3.01
C MET A 1 -14.25 -7.39 3.79
N LYS A 2 -13.79 -8.45 3.13
CA LYS A 2 -12.98 -9.48 3.79
C LYS A 2 -11.66 -8.86 4.23
N ASN A 3 -11.13 -9.32 5.35
CA ASN A 3 -9.85 -8.86 5.85
C ASN A 3 -8.73 -9.57 5.07
N LYS A 4 -7.77 -8.81 4.54
CA LYS A 4 -6.68 -9.35 3.73
C LYS A 4 -5.53 -9.82 4.62
N ILE A 5 -5.12 -11.08 4.44
CA ILE A 5 -4.00 -11.70 5.12
C ILE A 5 -2.98 -12.11 4.04
N TYR A 6 -1.76 -11.61 4.16
CA TYR A 6 -0.69 -11.90 3.22
C TYR A 6 0.03 -13.18 3.61
N ILE A 7 0.47 -13.97 2.63
CA ILE A 7 1.26 -15.19 2.84
C ILE A 7 2.56 -15.07 2.05
N THR A 8 3.69 -15.29 2.70
CA THR A 8 5.00 -15.13 2.06
C THR A 8 6.00 -16.21 2.46
N GLY A 9 6.80 -16.64 1.48
CA GLY A 9 8.07 -17.31 1.69
C GLY A 9 9.19 -16.33 2.05
N HIS A 10 10.43 -16.82 2.04
CA HIS A 10 11.61 -15.99 2.39
C HIS A 10 12.00 -14.99 1.30
N LYS A 11 12.90 -14.07 1.67
CA LYS A 11 13.33 -12.90 0.88
C LYS A 11 14.02 -13.26 -0.44
N ASN A 12 14.69 -14.41 -0.49
CA ASN A 12 15.38 -14.92 -1.68
C ASN A 12 14.65 -16.17 -2.17
N PRO A 13 13.42 -16.03 -2.69
CA PRO A 13 12.47 -17.11 -2.81
C PRO A 13 13.01 -18.25 -3.68
N ASP A 14 12.89 -19.47 -3.16
CA ASP A 14 13.06 -20.70 -3.89
C ASP A 14 11.69 -21.32 -4.23
N THR A 15 11.72 -22.52 -4.80
CA THR A 15 10.52 -23.20 -5.26
C THR A 15 9.61 -23.57 -4.10
N ASP A 16 10.13 -23.98 -2.94
CA ASP A 16 9.28 -24.28 -1.78
C ASP A 16 8.63 -23.01 -1.23
N SER A 17 9.38 -21.93 -1.05
CA SER A 17 8.83 -20.65 -0.60
C SER A 17 7.67 -20.13 -1.45
N ILE A 18 7.79 -20.23 -2.78
CA ILE A 18 6.75 -19.76 -3.71
C ILE A 18 5.57 -20.72 -3.76
N ALA A 19 5.82 -22.02 -3.93
CA ALA A 19 4.77 -23.04 -3.99
C ALA A 19 3.98 -23.07 -2.68
N SER A 20 4.67 -23.06 -1.54
CA SER A 20 4.04 -23.07 -0.22
C SER A 20 3.14 -21.86 -0.01
N ALA A 21 3.52 -20.66 -0.48
CA ALA A 21 2.69 -19.46 -0.31
C ALA A 21 1.36 -19.58 -1.10
N ILE A 22 1.43 -20.09 -2.34
CA ILE A 22 0.26 -20.31 -3.20
C ILE A 22 -0.63 -21.41 -2.63
N VAL A 23 -0.04 -22.57 -2.32
CA VAL A 23 -0.75 -23.74 -1.80
C VAL A 23 -1.42 -23.44 -0.47
N TYR A 24 -0.75 -22.67 0.40
CA TYR A 24 -1.34 -22.29 1.68
C TYR A 24 -2.46 -21.27 1.52
N SER A 25 -2.37 -20.35 0.56
CA SER A 25 -3.49 -19.47 0.19
C SER A 25 -4.72 -20.27 -0.26
N ASP A 26 -4.55 -21.29 -1.10
CA ASP A 26 -5.66 -22.18 -1.52
C ASP A 26 -6.26 -22.93 -0.32
N LEU A 27 -5.41 -23.52 0.53
CA LEU A 27 -5.88 -24.25 1.71
C LEU A 27 -6.69 -23.34 2.64
N LYS A 28 -6.13 -22.18 2.98
CA LYS A 28 -6.76 -21.20 3.88
C LYS A 28 -8.07 -20.68 3.30
N SER A 29 -8.13 -20.40 2.00
CA SER A 29 -9.36 -19.95 1.33
C SER A 29 -10.49 -20.98 1.33
N ARG A 30 -10.17 -22.28 1.46
CA ARG A 30 -11.16 -23.36 1.57
C ARG A 30 -11.68 -23.57 3.00
N ILE A 31 -10.87 -23.27 4.01
CA ILE A 31 -11.21 -23.51 5.43
C ILE A 31 -11.64 -22.25 6.18
N ASP A 32 -11.35 -21.06 5.65
CA ASP A 32 -11.73 -19.77 6.23
C ASP A 32 -12.32 -18.87 5.13
N SER A 33 -13.64 -18.66 5.20
CA SER A 33 -14.38 -17.82 4.26
C SER A 33 -14.42 -16.34 4.64
N ASP A 34 -14.02 -15.97 5.85
CA ASP A 34 -14.16 -14.61 6.39
C ASP A 34 -12.99 -13.71 5.96
N ASN A 35 -11.84 -14.33 5.69
CA ASN A 35 -10.62 -13.66 5.26
C ASN A 35 -10.32 -13.87 3.77
N GLU A 36 -9.47 -13.01 3.21
CA GLU A 36 -8.90 -13.13 1.86
C GLU A 36 -7.40 -13.38 2.01
N TYR A 37 -6.91 -14.51 1.49
CA TYR A 37 -5.51 -14.93 1.62
C TYR A 37 -4.74 -14.65 0.35
N VAL A 38 -3.76 -13.75 0.42
CA VAL A 38 -3.05 -13.25 -0.77
C VAL A 38 -1.60 -13.72 -0.74
N PRO A 39 -1.17 -14.63 -1.64
CA PRO A 39 0.22 -15.01 -1.75
C PRO A 39 1.03 -13.87 -2.35
N ILE A 40 2.19 -13.59 -1.77
CA ILE A 40 3.13 -12.55 -2.21
C ILE A 40 4.55 -13.13 -2.27
N ARG A 41 5.43 -12.45 -3.03
CA ARG A 41 6.86 -12.74 -3.05
C ARG A 41 7.67 -11.51 -2.65
N LEU A 42 8.83 -11.75 -2.03
CA LEU A 42 9.72 -10.71 -1.51
C LEU A 42 10.97 -10.49 -2.36
N GLY A 43 11.25 -11.41 -3.29
CA GLY A 43 12.40 -11.37 -4.17
C GLY A 43 12.04 -11.87 -5.57
N ASP A 44 13.04 -11.88 -6.46
CA ASP A 44 12.88 -12.37 -7.82
C ASP A 44 12.81 -13.89 -7.89
N LEU A 45 12.00 -14.39 -8.83
CA LEU A 45 11.86 -15.82 -9.06
C LEU A 45 13.10 -16.38 -9.76
N ASN A 46 13.63 -17.47 -9.23
CA ASN A 46 14.65 -18.26 -9.90
C ASN A 46 14.06 -19.00 -11.14
N LEU A 47 14.92 -19.58 -11.98
CA LEU A 47 14.49 -20.25 -13.21
C LEU A 47 13.60 -21.47 -12.94
N GLU A 48 13.94 -22.25 -11.89
CA GLU A 48 13.17 -23.43 -11.48
C GLU A 48 11.74 -23.05 -11.09
N SER A 49 11.58 -22.06 -10.20
CA SER A 49 10.27 -21.59 -9.75
C SER A 49 9.44 -21.00 -10.88
N LYS A 50 10.05 -20.29 -11.83
CA LYS A 50 9.36 -19.81 -13.05
C LYS A 50 8.82 -20.99 -13.87
N TRP A 51 9.67 -21.97 -14.13
CA TRP A 51 9.29 -23.16 -14.89
C TRP A 51 8.17 -23.94 -14.19
N VAL A 52 8.26 -24.11 -12.86
CA VAL A 52 7.23 -24.79 -12.06
C VAL A 52 5.88 -24.06 -12.15
N LEU A 53 5.87 -22.73 -12.04
CA LEU A 53 4.65 -21.93 -12.18
C LEU A 53 4.05 -22.07 -13.60
N GLU A 54 4.88 -22.01 -14.64
CA GLU A 54 4.45 -22.19 -16.03
C GLU A 54 3.87 -23.59 -16.28
N LYS A 55 4.54 -24.64 -15.78
CA LYS A 55 4.14 -26.05 -15.89
C LYS A 55 2.77 -26.30 -15.27
N TRP A 56 2.46 -25.63 -14.16
CA TRP A 56 1.20 -25.78 -13.42
C TRP A 56 0.18 -24.68 -13.67
N HIS A 57 0.42 -23.84 -14.69
CA HIS A 57 -0.46 -22.74 -15.10
C HIS A 57 -0.84 -21.80 -13.94
N GLN A 58 0.12 -21.49 -13.08
CA GLN A 58 -0.05 -20.60 -11.94
C GLN A 58 0.57 -19.24 -12.20
N ASP A 59 -0.14 -18.19 -11.81
CA ASP A 59 0.41 -16.84 -11.83
C ASP A 59 1.47 -16.68 -10.74
N ALA A 60 2.55 -15.98 -11.07
CA ALA A 60 3.55 -15.59 -10.10
C ALA A 60 2.92 -14.70 -9.01
N PRO A 61 3.18 -14.98 -7.70
CA PRO A 61 2.77 -14.09 -6.63
C PRO A 61 3.28 -12.67 -6.86
N LYS A 62 2.48 -11.68 -6.45
CA LYS A 62 2.84 -10.28 -6.63
C LYS A 62 4.08 -9.94 -5.80
N TYR A 63 5.02 -9.23 -6.41
CA TYR A 63 6.16 -8.67 -5.70
C TYR A 63 5.72 -7.59 -4.71
N VAL A 64 6.18 -7.70 -3.47
CA VAL A 64 5.91 -6.74 -2.40
C VAL A 64 7.23 -6.40 -1.71
N GLU A 65 7.61 -5.13 -1.79
CA GLU A 65 8.82 -4.61 -1.14
C GLU A 65 8.60 -4.37 0.37
N ASN A 66 7.42 -3.87 0.75
CA ASN A 66 7.04 -3.60 2.14
C ASN A 66 5.53 -3.73 2.35
N LEU A 67 5.12 -3.96 3.59
CA LEU A 67 3.73 -4.04 4.04
C LEU A 67 3.34 -2.87 4.93
N LYS A 68 3.94 -1.69 4.70
CA LYS A 68 3.55 -0.46 5.41
C LYS A 68 2.09 -0.15 5.14
N GLN A 69 1.42 0.37 6.17
CA GLN A 69 0.05 0.84 6.04
C GLN A 69 0.00 2.13 5.24
N LYS A 70 -0.98 2.23 4.36
CA LYS A 70 -1.28 3.40 3.53
C LYS A 70 -2.60 4.03 3.97
N VAL A 71 -2.83 5.27 3.54
CA VAL A 71 -4.08 5.99 3.83
C VAL A 71 -5.32 5.22 3.35
N GLU A 72 -5.24 4.57 2.19
CA GLU A 72 -6.34 3.74 1.66
C GLU A 72 -6.72 2.55 2.56
N ASP A 73 -5.79 2.05 3.38
CA ASP A 73 -6.03 0.92 4.29
C ASP A 73 -6.98 1.28 5.44
N LEU A 74 -7.24 2.58 5.69
CA LEU A 74 -8.17 3.06 6.73
C LEU A 74 -9.66 2.90 6.36
N GLY A 75 -9.97 2.55 5.11
CA GLY A 75 -11.35 2.43 4.65
C GLY A 75 -11.99 3.80 4.44
N LEU A 76 -11.59 4.47 3.36
CA LEU A 76 -11.94 5.87 3.09
C LEU A 76 -13.45 6.08 2.99
N VAL A 77 -13.96 7.06 3.73
CA VAL A 77 -15.35 7.52 3.65
C VAL A 77 -15.41 8.76 2.77
N LYS A 78 -16.31 8.76 1.79
CA LYS A 78 -16.50 9.92 0.91
C LYS A 78 -17.10 11.08 1.72
N PRO A 79 -16.42 12.24 1.81
CA PRO A 79 -16.92 13.36 2.60
C PRO A 79 -18.05 14.08 1.88
N LEU A 80 -18.83 14.85 2.65
CA LEU A 80 -19.73 15.84 2.11
C LEU A 80 -18.91 17.01 1.53
N THR A 81 -18.87 17.11 0.21
CA THR A 81 -18.22 18.22 -0.50
C THR A 81 -19.24 19.27 -0.92
N ILE A 82 -18.86 20.55 -0.90
CA ILE A 82 -19.75 21.66 -1.33
C ILE A 82 -19.06 22.56 -2.37
N LYS A 83 -19.84 23.26 -3.19
CA LYS A 83 -19.35 24.28 -4.13
C LYS A 83 -18.92 25.56 -3.43
N ASP A 84 -18.12 26.38 -4.10
CA ASP A 84 -17.55 27.60 -3.53
C ASP A 84 -18.52 28.80 -3.48
N ASN A 85 -19.60 28.73 -4.27
CA ASN A 85 -20.61 29.78 -4.37
C ASN A 85 -21.73 29.69 -3.33
N ILE A 86 -21.81 28.61 -2.55
CA ILE A 86 -22.84 28.48 -1.51
C ILE A 86 -22.67 29.54 -0.43
N SER A 87 -23.76 29.95 0.21
CA SER A 87 -23.72 30.95 1.27
C SER A 87 -23.06 30.43 2.55
N ILE A 88 -22.48 31.32 3.35
CA ILE A 88 -21.96 30.94 4.68
C ILE A 88 -23.08 30.41 5.60
N TYR A 89 -24.32 30.88 5.41
CA TYR A 89 -25.50 30.39 6.12
C TYR A 89 -25.76 28.91 5.82
N GLN A 90 -25.71 28.51 4.55
CA GLN A 90 -25.82 27.11 4.15
C GLN A 90 -24.68 26.27 4.70
N ALA A 91 -23.45 26.76 4.61
CA ALA A 91 -22.27 26.07 5.15
C ALA A 91 -22.43 25.79 6.65
N ALA A 92 -22.95 26.76 7.41
CA ALA A 92 -23.23 26.59 8.83
C ALA A 92 -24.30 25.51 9.07
N ASN A 93 -25.36 25.46 8.25
CA ASN A 93 -26.39 24.43 8.30
C ASN A 93 -25.89 23.04 7.86
N TYR A 94 -24.81 22.97 7.07
CA TYR A 94 -24.15 21.71 6.77
C TYR A 94 -23.34 21.20 7.97
N LEU A 95 -22.60 22.08 8.65
CA LEU A 95 -21.71 21.75 9.76
C LEU A 95 -22.44 21.45 11.08
N GLN A 96 -23.31 22.36 11.55
CA GLN A 96 -23.85 22.32 12.92
C GLN A 96 -24.71 21.08 13.24
N PRO A 97 -25.74 20.72 12.44
CA PRO A 97 -26.64 19.63 12.79
C PRO A 97 -25.98 18.25 12.67
N ARG A 98 -24.92 18.15 11.86
CA ARG A 98 -24.27 16.88 11.52
C ARG A 98 -23.03 16.59 12.39
N ASN A 99 -22.69 17.48 13.33
CA ASN A 99 -21.45 17.44 14.11
C ASN A 99 -20.19 17.34 13.22
N ILE A 100 -20.27 17.89 12.00
CA ILE A 100 -19.18 17.93 11.05
C ILE A 100 -18.38 19.19 11.36
N SER A 101 -17.05 19.08 11.43
CA SER A 101 -16.17 20.20 11.81
C SER A 101 -15.43 20.84 10.62
N PHE A 102 -15.65 20.29 9.42
CA PHE A 102 -14.85 20.55 8.22
C PHE A 102 -15.68 20.26 6.95
N LEU A 103 -15.59 21.12 5.94
CA LEU A 103 -16.17 20.91 4.60
C LEU A 103 -15.10 21.18 3.54
N PRO A 104 -14.76 20.18 2.69
CA PRO A 104 -14.02 20.43 1.46
C PRO A 104 -14.88 21.22 0.48
N ILE A 105 -14.31 22.30 -0.05
CA ILE A 105 -14.89 23.10 -1.12
C ILE A 105 -14.30 22.65 -2.45
N VAL A 106 -15.15 22.35 -3.43
CA VAL A 106 -14.76 21.74 -4.71
C VAL A 106 -15.28 22.48 -5.93
N ASP A 107 -14.61 22.32 -7.08
CA ASP A 107 -15.07 22.78 -8.40
C ASP A 107 -16.11 21.84 -9.03
N ASP A 108 -16.42 22.05 -10.32
CA ASP A 108 -17.37 21.27 -11.12
C ASP A 108 -16.93 19.83 -11.38
N GLU A 109 -15.63 19.60 -11.40
CA GLU A 109 -14.99 18.30 -11.53
C GLU A 109 -14.76 17.60 -10.17
N GLY A 110 -15.08 18.27 -9.04
CA GLY A 110 -14.91 17.73 -7.70
C GLY A 110 -13.50 17.91 -7.12
N ARG A 111 -12.67 18.75 -7.74
CA ARG A 111 -11.31 19.06 -7.30
C ARG A 111 -11.32 20.05 -6.14
N LEU A 112 -10.44 19.81 -5.18
CA LEU A 112 -10.32 20.62 -3.97
C LEU A 112 -9.88 22.06 -4.30
N LYS A 113 -10.75 23.05 -4.01
CA LYS A 113 -10.47 24.49 -4.10
C LYS A 113 -10.12 25.13 -2.77
N GLY A 114 -10.68 24.62 -1.69
CA GLY A 114 -10.54 25.24 -0.38
C GLY A 114 -11.22 24.45 0.73
N ILE A 115 -11.16 24.98 1.94
CA ILE A 115 -11.69 24.32 3.14
C ILE A 115 -12.46 25.34 3.97
N VAL A 116 -13.67 24.94 4.40
CA VAL A 116 -14.46 25.70 5.38
C VAL A 116 -14.53 24.91 6.67
N THR A 117 -14.15 25.56 7.77
CA THR A 117 -14.32 25.04 9.13
C THR A 117 -15.29 25.93 9.91
N LEU A 118 -15.80 25.41 11.03
CA LEU A 118 -16.60 26.23 11.95
C LEU A 118 -15.84 27.48 12.41
N SER A 119 -14.50 27.41 12.57
CA SER A 119 -13.69 28.57 12.93
C SER A 119 -13.67 29.66 11.85
N ASN A 120 -13.69 29.28 10.56
CA ASN A 120 -13.81 30.25 9.47
C ASN A 120 -15.16 30.97 9.55
N LEU A 121 -16.25 30.22 9.72
CA LEU A 121 -17.60 30.78 9.81
C LEU A 121 -17.78 31.64 11.07
N THR A 122 -17.29 31.21 12.23
CA THR A 122 -17.39 32.00 13.47
C THR A 122 -16.59 33.28 13.37
N LYS A 123 -15.38 33.25 12.78
CA LYS A 123 -14.61 34.48 12.52
C LYS A 123 -15.40 35.44 11.63
N SER A 124 -16.00 34.91 10.57
CA SER A 124 -16.85 35.67 9.65
C SER A 124 -18.03 36.34 10.37
N TYR A 125 -18.62 35.70 11.38
CA TYR A 125 -19.71 36.24 12.19
C TYR A 125 -19.24 37.27 13.25
N MET A 126 -18.02 37.14 13.75
CA MET A 126 -17.45 38.05 14.77
C MET A 126 -16.87 39.32 14.14
N ASP A 127 -16.39 39.25 12.90
CA ASP A 127 -15.88 40.40 12.18
C ASP A 127 -17.05 41.35 11.85
N VAL A 128 -16.93 42.62 12.23
CA VAL A 128 -17.90 43.65 11.84
C VAL A 128 -17.67 43.97 10.37
N TRP A 129 -18.53 43.43 9.52
CA TRP A 129 -18.48 43.71 8.09
C TRP A 129 -18.97 45.11 7.77
N ASP A 130 -18.44 45.66 6.68
CA ASP A 130 -18.99 46.87 6.11
C ASP A 130 -20.38 46.62 5.51
N ASP A 131 -21.08 47.70 5.24
CA ASP A 131 -22.41 47.68 4.63
C ASP A 131 -22.38 47.33 3.15
N VAL A 132 -21.20 47.20 2.51
CA VAL A 132 -21.03 46.85 1.09
C VAL A 132 -20.52 45.42 0.86
N ILE A 133 -20.52 44.59 1.92
CA ILE A 133 -19.87 43.27 1.92
C ILE A 133 -20.43 42.31 0.87
N LEU A 134 -21.73 42.38 0.57
CA LEU A 134 -22.36 41.50 -0.41
C LEU A 134 -21.77 41.67 -1.80
N TRP A 135 -21.52 42.91 -2.20
CA TRP A 135 -20.86 43.25 -3.45
C TRP A 135 -19.40 42.81 -3.45
N ARG A 136 -18.64 43.18 -2.40
CA ARG A 136 -17.22 42.83 -2.27
C ARG A 136 -16.98 41.32 -2.32
N ALA A 137 -17.93 40.54 -1.81
CA ALA A 137 -17.87 39.08 -1.81
C ALA A 137 -18.39 38.45 -3.11
N GLY A 138 -18.91 39.23 -4.06
CA GLY A 138 -19.50 38.69 -5.30
C GLY A 138 -20.74 37.84 -5.05
N THR A 139 -21.55 38.23 -4.05
CA THR A 139 -22.77 37.50 -3.66
C THR A 139 -23.74 37.45 -4.81
N LYS A 140 -24.35 36.28 -5.04
CA LYS A 140 -25.40 36.11 -6.04
C LYS A 140 -26.79 36.28 -5.43
N ILE A 141 -27.76 36.68 -6.25
CA ILE A 141 -29.14 36.90 -5.81
C ILE A 141 -29.77 35.64 -5.22
N GLU A 142 -29.41 34.45 -5.73
CA GLU A 142 -29.91 33.17 -5.25
C GLU A 142 -29.55 32.95 -3.78
N ASN A 143 -28.34 33.33 -3.35
CA ASN A 143 -27.93 33.25 -1.95
C ASN A 143 -28.76 34.19 -1.07
N ILE A 144 -29.06 35.40 -1.53
CA ILE A 144 -29.87 36.38 -0.78
C ILE A 144 -31.28 35.83 -0.57
N VAL A 145 -31.89 35.33 -1.65
CA VAL A 145 -33.23 34.73 -1.63
C VAL A 145 -33.26 33.54 -0.67
N GLU A 146 -32.28 32.65 -0.75
CA GLU A 146 -32.22 31.48 0.12
C GLU A 146 -32.07 31.85 1.61
N VAL A 147 -31.10 32.70 1.93
CA VAL A 147 -30.80 33.10 3.32
C VAL A 147 -31.97 33.83 3.96
N LEU A 148 -32.67 34.66 3.20
CA LEU A 148 -33.85 35.35 3.67
C LEU A 148 -35.13 34.52 3.59
N SER A 149 -35.06 33.27 3.11
CA SER A 149 -36.25 32.46 2.80
C SER A 149 -37.27 33.29 2.01
N GLY A 150 -36.76 34.06 1.07
CA GLY A 150 -37.47 35.11 0.36
C GLY A 150 -38.15 34.62 -0.91
N GLU A 151 -39.05 35.44 -1.43
CA GLU A 151 -39.72 35.24 -2.71
C GLU A 151 -39.37 36.40 -3.64
N ILE A 152 -38.95 36.07 -4.86
CA ILE A 152 -38.72 37.05 -5.91
C ILE A 152 -40.08 37.50 -6.45
N VAL A 153 -40.45 38.74 -6.14
CA VAL A 153 -41.68 39.36 -6.67
C VAL A 153 -41.41 39.96 -8.04
N HIS A 154 -40.20 40.49 -8.26
CA HIS A 154 -39.77 40.99 -9.54
C HIS A 154 -38.26 40.81 -9.74
N LEU A 155 -37.89 40.15 -10.84
CA LEU A 155 -36.53 40.10 -11.35
C LEU A 155 -36.54 40.64 -12.80
N PRO A 156 -35.99 41.84 -13.05
CA PRO A 156 -35.87 42.40 -14.40
C PRO A 156 -34.95 41.56 -15.31
N GLU A 157 -35.13 41.66 -16.64
CA GLU A 157 -34.18 41.07 -17.60
C GLU A 157 -32.79 41.72 -17.52
N ASN A 158 -32.75 43.04 -17.27
CA ASN A 158 -31.53 43.82 -17.07
C ASN A 158 -31.59 44.50 -15.70
N PRO A 159 -31.37 43.76 -14.60
CA PRO A 159 -31.51 44.31 -13.26
C PRO A 159 -30.45 45.36 -12.94
N ASN A 160 -30.81 46.36 -12.13
CA ASN A 160 -29.84 47.27 -11.54
C ASN A 160 -28.78 46.47 -10.76
N LYS A 161 -27.53 46.93 -10.81
CA LYS A 161 -26.47 46.34 -9.98
C LYS A 161 -26.79 46.54 -8.51
N PHE A 162 -26.34 45.63 -7.65
CA PHE A 162 -26.42 45.78 -6.19
C PHE A 162 -25.01 45.93 -5.60
N ASP A 163 -24.26 46.90 -6.12
CA ASP A 163 -22.89 47.22 -5.71
C ASP A 163 -22.80 48.28 -4.57
N GLY A 164 -23.95 48.69 -4.04
CA GLY A 164 -24.08 49.65 -2.95
C GLY A 164 -24.20 49.03 -1.55
N ARG A 165 -24.68 49.86 -0.62
CA ARG A 165 -24.78 49.56 0.82
C ARG A 165 -26.06 48.83 1.17
N MET A 166 -26.01 47.99 2.20
CA MET A 166 -27.16 47.42 2.87
C MET A 166 -27.75 48.44 3.84
N LEU A 167 -29.00 48.82 3.63
CA LEU A 167 -29.69 49.83 4.43
C LEU A 167 -31.02 49.29 4.98
N VAL A 168 -31.42 49.78 6.15
CA VAL A 168 -32.74 49.52 6.75
C VAL A 168 -33.46 50.83 6.95
N TYR A 169 -34.65 50.98 6.34
CA TYR A 169 -35.49 52.15 6.56
C TYR A 169 -36.44 51.94 7.73
N ALA A 170 -36.03 52.46 8.89
CA ALA A 170 -36.84 52.45 10.12
C ALA A 170 -37.67 53.75 10.31
N SER A 171 -37.20 54.88 9.79
CA SER A 171 -37.80 56.21 9.95
C SER A 171 -38.43 56.72 8.66
N GLN A 172 -39.20 57.81 8.74
CA GLN A 172 -39.59 58.56 7.54
C GLN A 172 -38.32 59.08 6.86
N VAL A 173 -38.28 58.97 5.54
CA VAL A 173 -37.15 59.43 4.73
C VAL A 173 -37.29 60.95 4.58
N ASP A 174 -36.21 61.69 4.81
CA ASP A 174 -36.15 63.14 4.55
C ASP A 174 -36.07 63.42 3.04
N GLU A 175 -36.26 64.68 2.63
CA GLU A 175 -36.23 65.05 1.20
C GLU A 175 -34.88 64.74 0.51
N GLU A 176 -33.79 64.65 1.28
CA GLU A 176 -32.45 64.32 0.75
C GLU A 176 -32.28 62.82 0.45
N GLY A 177 -32.99 61.96 1.17
CA GLY A 177 -33.00 60.50 1.03
C GLY A 177 -31.66 59.82 1.26
N HIS A 178 -31.67 58.69 1.95
CA HIS A 178 -30.41 58.07 2.42
C HIS A 178 -29.85 57.00 1.47
N SER A 179 -30.65 56.53 0.51
CA SER A 179 -30.25 55.51 -0.47
C SER A 179 -29.66 56.13 -1.72
N LYS A 180 -28.82 55.34 -2.39
CA LYS A 180 -28.20 55.65 -3.67
C LYS A 180 -28.51 54.53 -4.66
N GLU A 181 -28.29 54.82 -5.93
CA GLU A 181 -28.30 53.82 -6.99
C GLU A 181 -27.41 52.64 -6.60
N GLY A 182 -27.93 51.43 -6.75
CA GLY A 182 -27.25 50.19 -6.41
C GLY A 182 -27.26 49.77 -4.93
N ASP A 183 -27.80 50.57 -4.01
CA ASP A 183 -27.98 50.15 -2.61
C ASP A 183 -28.96 48.95 -2.50
N ILE A 184 -28.86 48.19 -1.41
CA ILE A 184 -29.77 47.08 -1.06
C ILE A 184 -30.61 47.55 0.12
N LEU A 185 -31.91 47.67 -0.08
CA LEU A 185 -32.79 48.29 0.91
C LEU A 185 -33.77 47.32 1.55
N ILE A 186 -33.78 47.26 2.88
CA ILE A 186 -34.79 46.54 3.67
C ILE A 186 -35.83 47.54 4.20
N VAL A 187 -37.10 47.30 3.86
CA VAL A 187 -38.22 48.17 4.23
C VAL A 187 -39.43 47.35 4.71
N GLY A 188 -40.28 47.97 5.53
CA GLY A 188 -41.59 47.41 5.91
C GLY A 188 -42.67 47.72 4.85
N ASN A 189 -43.91 47.92 5.31
CA ASN A 189 -45.06 48.26 4.47
C ASN A 189 -45.26 49.76 4.18
N ARG A 190 -44.21 50.59 4.33
CA ARG A 190 -44.31 52.02 4.05
C ARG A 190 -44.15 52.27 2.55
N LEU A 191 -45.25 52.59 1.88
CA LEU A 191 -45.28 52.79 0.42
C LEU A 191 -44.37 53.94 -0.03
N ASP A 192 -44.33 55.06 0.70
CA ASP A 192 -43.50 56.21 0.31
C ASP A 192 -42.01 55.85 0.30
N SER A 193 -41.56 55.08 1.30
CA SER A 193 -40.19 54.54 1.37
C SER A 193 -39.90 53.54 0.25
N GLN A 194 -40.87 52.70 -0.14
CA GLN A 194 -40.71 51.78 -1.27
C GLN A 194 -40.62 52.55 -2.60
N ARG A 195 -41.45 53.58 -2.80
CA ARG A 195 -41.44 54.43 -4.01
C ARG A 195 -40.12 55.18 -4.17
N GLU A 196 -39.66 55.82 -3.10
CA GLU A 196 -38.42 56.60 -3.11
C GLU A 196 -37.19 55.73 -3.40
N ALA A 197 -37.12 54.54 -2.81
CA ALA A 197 -36.07 53.57 -3.13
C ALA A 197 -36.04 53.19 -4.61
N ILE A 198 -37.23 52.95 -5.20
CA ILE A 198 -37.35 52.59 -6.61
C ILE A 198 -36.93 53.76 -7.52
N GLU A 199 -37.38 54.97 -7.20
CA GLU A 199 -37.05 56.19 -7.96
C GLU A 199 -35.54 56.50 -7.93
N ARG A 200 -34.86 56.09 -6.85
CA ARG A 200 -33.39 56.17 -6.72
C ARG A 200 -32.63 55.01 -7.34
N LYS A 201 -33.32 54.05 -7.96
CA LYS A 201 -32.74 52.89 -8.65
C LYS A 201 -31.84 52.05 -7.75
N VAL A 202 -32.32 51.75 -6.54
CA VAL A 202 -31.69 50.74 -5.68
C VAL A 202 -31.54 49.41 -6.45
N GLY A 203 -30.51 48.64 -6.13
CA GLY A 203 -30.27 47.35 -6.77
C GLY A 203 -31.33 46.32 -6.38
N ILE A 204 -31.62 46.25 -5.09
CA ILE A 204 -32.59 45.31 -4.52
C ILE A 204 -33.45 46.01 -3.47
N LEU A 205 -34.77 45.90 -3.60
CA LEU A 205 -35.76 46.26 -2.60
C LEU A 205 -36.28 45.00 -1.90
N ILE A 206 -36.10 44.92 -0.58
CA ILE A 206 -36.51 43.79 0.26
C ILE A 206 -37.65 44.23 1.16
N VAL A 207 -38.87 43.75 0.88
CA VAL A 207 -40.06 44.00 1.68
C VAL A 207 -40.17 42.94 2.78
N SER A 208 -40.01 43.38 4.02
CA SER A 208 -39.94 42.54 5.22
C SER A 208 -41.32 42.26 5.85
N SER A 209 -41.35 41.36 6.83
CA SER A 209 -42.53 40.98 7.63
C SER A 209 -43.69 40.36 6.83
N GLY A 210 -43.41 39.79 5.67
CA GLY A 210 -44.40 39.11 4.81
C GLY A 210 -45.44 40.04 4.20
N HIS A 211 -45.16 41.35 4.16
CA HIS A 211 -46.05 42.30 3.49
C HIS A 211 -46.06 42.07 1.98
N LYS A 212 -47.24 42.21 1.37
CA LYS A 212 -47.38 42.19 -0.09
C LYS A 212 -46.88 43.52 -0.67
N VAL A 213 -46.30 43.44 -1.86
CA VAL A 213 -45.96 44.61 -2.68
C VAL A 213 -47.21 45.02 -3.44
N GLU A 214 -47.62 46.29 -3.32
CA GLU A 214 -48.78 46.82 -4.06
C GLU A 214 -48.47 46.93 -5.57
N ASP A 215 -49.51 46.82 -6.41
CA ASP A 215 -49.35 46.78 -7.87
C ASP A 215 -48.70 48.06 -8.43
N ASP A 216 -48.95 49.21 -7.81
CA ASP A 216 -48.36 50.50 -8.20
C ASP A 216 -46.85 50.54 -7.93
N ILE A 217 -46.40 50.01 -6.78
CA ILE A 217 -44.99 49.85 -6.43
C ILE A 217 -44.33 48.88 -7.39
N LEU A 218 -44.98 47.76 -7.68
CA LEU A 218 -44.45 46.74 -8.59
C LEU A 218 -44.31 47.28 -10.02
N GLN A 219 -45.28 48.07 -10.48
CA GLN A 219 -45.22 48.72 -11.79
C GLN A 219 -44.05 49.72 -11.88
N LYS A 220 -43.87 50.55 -10.85
CA LYS A 220 -42.70 51.45 -10.77
C LYS A 220 -41.37 50.69 -10.73
N ALA A 221 -41.31 49.56 -10.02
CA ALA A 221 -40.11 48.74 -9.96
C ALA A 221 -39.71 48.19 -11.33
N LYS A 222 -40.71 47.76 -12.13
CA LYS A 222 -40.51 47.33 -13.52
C LYS A 222 -39.96 48.45 -14.40
N GLU A 223 -40.51 49.65 -14.27
CA GLU A 223 -40.07 50.82 -15.05
C GLU A 223 -38.63 51.25 -14.73
N ASN A 224 -38.14 50.96 -13.53
CA ASN A 224 -36.81 51.35 -13.05
C ASN A 224 -35.82 50.18 -12.94
N ASN A 225 -36.18 48.99 -13.44
CA ASN A 225 -35.36 47.76 -13.38
C ASN A 225 -34.84 47.41 -11.97
N VAL A 226 -35.66 47.65 -10.94
CA VAL A 226 -35.31 47.34 -9.55
C VAL A 226 -35.72 45.92 -9.21
N THR A 227 -34.81 45.12 -8.66
CA THR A 227 -35.14 43.77 -8.17
C THR A 227 -35.97 43.88 -6.90
N VAL A 228 -37.10 43.18 -6.81
CA VAL A 228 -37.98 43.22 -5.62
C VAL A 228 -38.12 41.82 -5.02
N LEU A 229 -37.76 41.73 -3.75
CA LEU A 229 -37.89 40.52 -2.93
C LEU A 229 -38.86 40.77 -1.78
N THR A 230 -39.55 39.72 -1.35
CA THR A 230 -40.27 39.71 -0.08
C THR A 230 -39.69 38.66 0.85
N THR A 231 -39.74 38.89 2.16
CA THR A 231 -39.40 37.89 3.18
C THR A 231 -40.37 37.96 4.34
N LYS A 232 -40.65 36.79 4.95
CA LYS A 232 -41.43 36.71 6.20
C LYS A 232 -40.65 37.21 7.41
N TYR A 233 -39.33 37.35 7.32
CA TYR A 233 -38.52 37.91 8.39
C TYR A 233 -38.81 39.40 8.59
N ASN A 234 -38.87 39.86 9.83
CA ASN A 234 -38.93 41.29 10.14
C ASN A 234 -37.61 41.99 9.74
N SER A 235 -37.61 43.32 9.72
CA SER A 235 -36.46 44.10 9.23
C SER A 235 -35.17 43.82 10.02
N PHE A 236 -35.26 43.57 11.33
CA PHE A 236 -34.10 43.19 12.16
C PHE A 236 -33.53 41.82 11.76
N MET A 237 -34.38 40.81 11.65
CA MET A 237 -33.95 39.46 11.27
C MET A 237 -33.42 39.43 9.84
N ALA A 238 -34.06 40.14 8.92
CA ALA A 238 -33.57 40.30 7.55
C ALA A 238 -32.18 40.96 7.53
N ALA A 239 -32.00 42.07 8.25
CA ALA A 239 -30.70 42.75 8.33
C ALA A 239 -29.60 41.90 8.99
N ARG A 240 -29.96 41.06 9.98
CA ARG A 240 -29.02 40.16 10.65
C ARG A 240 -28.61 38.96 9.78
N LEU A 241 -29.53 38.44 8.97
CA LEU A 241 -29.28 37.27 8.12
C LEU A 241 -28.63 37.65 6.80
N LEU A 242 -29.02 38.78 6.20
CA LEU A 242 -28.59 39.20 4.87
C LEU A 242 -27.08 39.13 4.63
N PRO A 243 -26.19 39.58 5.55
CA PRO A 243 -24.76 39.47 5.33
C PRO A 243 -24.29 38.01 5.18
N GLN A 244 -24.99 37.05 5.78
CA GLN A 244 -24.67 35.61 5.68
C GLN A 244 -24.93 35.01 4.29
N ALA A 245 -25.44 35.80 3.35
CA ALA A 245 -25.57 35.41 1.94
C ALA A 245 -24.22 35.39 1.19
N ILE A 246 -23.14 35.95 1.76
CA ILE A 246 -21.84 35.91 1.09
C ILE A 246 -21.41 34.47 0.78
N PRO A 247 -20.76 34.24 -0.37
CA PRO A 247 -20.30 32.91 -0.73
C PRO A 247 -19.16 32.45 0.19
N VAL A 248 -19.07 31.15 0.43
CA VAL A 248 -17.99 30.55 1.22
C VAL A 248 -16.61 30.80 0.61
N SER A 249 -16.52 31.01 -0.72
CA SER A 249 -15.29 31.40 -1.40
C SER A 249 -14.61 32.64 -0.80
N TYR A 250 -15.38 33.53 -0.15
CA TYR A 250 -14.87 34.73 0.49
C TYR A 250 -14.20 34.48 1.85
N VAL A 251 -14.54 33.39 2.53
CA VAL A 251 -14.10 33.11 3.91
C VAL A 251 -13.35 31.78 4.07
N MET A 252 -13.37 30.94 3.04
CA MET A 252 -12.69 29.65 3.03
C MET A 252 -11.17 29.82 3.14
N THR A 253 -10.52 28.80 3.66
CA THR A 253 -9.06 28.71 3.59
C THR A 253 -8.67 28.20 2.21
N THR A 254 -7.78 28.90 1.52
CA THR A 254 -7.25 28.53 0.19
C THR A 254 -5.75 28.26 0.20
N ASP A 255 -5.03 28.88 1.13
CA ASP A 255 -3.57 28.77 1.21
C ASP A 255 -3.15 27.65 2.16
N ASN A 256 -2.03 27.00 1.85
CA ASN A 256 -1.43 25.94 2.67
C ASN A 256 -2.41 24.80 3.03
N LEU A 257 -3.30 24.45 2.09
CA LEU A 257 -4.24 23.34 2.26
C LEU A 257 -3.48 22.06 2.59
N GLN A 258 -3.87 21.43 3.70
CA GLN A 258 -3.33 20.15 4.12
C GLN A 258 -4.28 19.06 3.63
N TYR A 259 -3.81 18.23 2.71
CA TYR A 259 -4.50 17.06 2.18
C TYR A 259 -3.50 15.92 2.03
N PHE A 260 -4.01 14.70 1.87
CA PHE A 260 -3.19 13.51 1.68
C PHE A 260 -3.68 12.70 0.47
N LYS A 261 -2.83 11.82 -0.03
CA LYS A 261 -3.20 10.86 -1.07
C LYS A 261 -3.43 9.45 -0.49
N PRO A 262 -4.26 8.61 -1.11
CA PRO A 262 -4.53 7.24 -0.66
C PRO A 262 -3.28 6.37 -0.51
N GLU A 263 -2.30 6.56 -1.39
CA GLU A 263 -1.08 5.76 -1.45
C GLU A 263 0.02 6.21 -0.48
N GLU A 264 -0.14 7.36 0.18
CA GLU A 264 0.81 7.83 1.20
C GLU A 264 0.84 6.90 2.41
N TYR A 265 2.02 6.71 2.99
CA TYR A 265 2.20 5.88 4.18
C TYR A 265 1.63 6.57 5.43
N LEU A 266 0.89 5.82 6.25
CA LEU A 266 0.29 6.34 7.48
C LEU A 266 1.31 6.91 8.46
N GLU A 267 2.52 6.37 8.49
CA GLU A 267 3.60 6.87 9.36
C GLU A 267 3.97 8.32 9.00
N ASP A 268 4.14 8.60 7.71
CA ASP A 268 4.52 9.92 7.22
C ASP A 268 3.35 10.91 7.38
N VAL A 269 2.14 10.46 7.09
CA VAL A 269 0.91 11.23 7.34
C VAL A 269 0.77 11.55 8.84
N SER A 270 1.01 10.58 9.73
CA SER A 270 0.95 10.78 11.18
C SER A 270 1.97 11.82 11.68
N ARG A 271 3.20 11.80 11.15
CA ARG A 271 4.21 12.83 11.45
C ARG A 271 3.77 14.21 10.99
N LYS A 272 3.22 14.34 9.77
CA LYS A 272 2.67 15.60 9.25
C LYS A 272 1.51 16.09 10.12
N VAL A 273 0.52 15.25 10.39
CA VAL A 273 -0.68 15.59 11.16
C VAL A 273 -0.36 16.00 12.59
N LYS A 274 0.60 15.34 13.26
CA LYS A 274 1.02 15.66 14.64
C LYS A 274 1.38 17.14 14.82
N ASN A 275 2.02 17.73 13.81
CA ASN A 275 2.49 19.12 13.81
C ASN A 275 1.42 20.14 13.39
N THR A 276 0.19 19.70 13.09
CA THR A 276 -0.90 20.58 12.71
C THR A 276 -1.94 20.71 13.83
N ARG A 277 -2.70 21.81 13.80
CA ARG A 277 -3.88 22.02 14.66
C ARG A 277 -5.17 21.43 14.07
N PHE A 278 -5.12 20.93 12.84
CA PHE A 278 -6.30 20.46 12.12
C PHE A 278 -6.70 19.06 12.60
N ARG A 279 -8.02 18.81 12.59
CA ARG A 279 -8.60 17.53 13.01
C ARG A 279 -8.97 16.63 11.84
N ASN A 280 -9.42 17.22 10.73
CA ASN A 280 -9.80 16.48 9.53
C ASN A 280 -9.00 17.00 8.33
N PHE A 281 -8.73 16.09 7.41
CA PHE A 281 -7.96 16.36 6.20
C PHE A 281 -8.68 15.71 5.02
N PRO A 282 -8.91 16.43 3.91
CA PRO A 282 -9.38 15.80 2.70
C PRO A 282 -8.32 14.85 2.14
N ILE A 283 -8.79 13.73 1.59
CA ILE A 283 -7.98 12.80 0.82
C ILE A 283 -8.34 13.00 -0.65
N VAL A 284 -7.31 13.21 -1.47
CA VAL A 284 -7.46 13.52 -2.89
C VAL A 284 -6.70 12.53 -3.76
N ASN A 285 -7.17 12.30 -4.98
CA ASN A 285 -6.41 11.57 -5.99
C ASN A 285 -5.37 12.48 -6.69
N ASP A 286 -4.70 11.95 -7.71
CA ASP A 286 -3.71 12.71 -8.50
C ASP A 286 -4.28 13.94 -9.22
N ASP A 287 -5.57 13.95 -9.54
CA ASP A 287 -6.28 15.06 -10.17
C ASP A 287 -6.83 16.08 -9.16
N LEU A 288 -6.46 15.98 -7.88
CA LEU A 288 -6.98 16.75 -6.74
C LEU A 288 -8.47 16.56 -6.45
N VAL A 289 -9.11 15.54 -7.02
CA VAL A 289 -10.51 15.19 -6.74
C VAL A 289 -10.61 14.63 -5.33
N VAL A 290 -11.54 15.18 -4.53
CA VAL A 290 -11.77 14.71 -3.17
C VAL A 290 -12.47 13.35 -3.19
N ILE A 291 -11.78 12.34 -2.69
CA ILE A 291 -12.23 10.94 -2.68
C ILE A 291 -12.45 10.38 -1.28
N GLY A 292 -11.91 11.04 -0.25
CA GLY A 292 -12.05 10.61 1.13
C GLY A 292 -11.83 11.74 2.13
N GLU A 293 -12.05 11.43 3.40
CA GLU A 293 -11.60 12.23 4.53
C GLU A 293 -10.78 11.38 5.51
N LEU A 294 -9.82 12.03 6.15
CA LEU A 294 -9.02 11.48 7.24
C LEU A 294 -9.29 12.28 8.51
N ASN A 295 -9.76 11.62 9.55
CA ASN A 295 -9.78 12.17 10.90
C ASN A 295 -8.46 11.86 11.60
N ARG A 296 -7.94 12.81 12.39
CA ARG A 296 -6.74 12.62 13.21
C ARG A 296 -6.84 11.40 14.13
N ASN A 297 -8.03 11.06 14.61
CA ASN A 297 -8.25 9.89 15.46
C ASN A 297 -8.13 8.57 14.67
N ASP A 298 -8.32 8.58 13.35
CA ASP A 298 -8.15 7.40 12.51
C ASP A 298 -6.70 6.91 12.55
N LEU A 299 -5.75 7.84 12.75
CA LEU A 299 -4.32 7.56 12.89
C LEU A 299 -3.93 6.94 14.24
N LEU A 300 -4.87 6.84 15.18
CA LEU A 300 -4.66 6.13 16.46
C LEU A 300 -4.95 4.63 16.31
N PHE A 301 -5.62 4.21 15.23
CA PHE A 301 -5.93 2.81 15.00
C PHE A 301 -4.72 2.08 14.39
N ASP A 302 -4.01 1.32 15.24
CA ASP A 302 -2.90 0.46 14.83
C ASP A 302 -3.43 -0.88 14.32
N LYS A 303 -4.10 -0.88 13.16
CA LYS A 303 -4.50 -2.14 12.49
C LYS A 303 -3.38 -2.61 11.56
N LYS A 304 -2.30 -3.13 12.12
CA LYS A 304 -1.18 -3.70 11.37
C LYS A 304 -1.68 -4.66 10.29
N LYS A 305 -1.00 -4.69 9.15
CA LYS A 305 -1.26 -5.70 8.12
C LYS A 305 -0.93 -7.08 8.68
N GLN A 306 -1.71 -8.07 8.30
CA GLN A 306 -1.55 -9.43 8.81
C GLN A 306 -0.74 -10.28 7.84
N LEU A 307 0.20 -11.04 8.38
CA LEU A 307 1.17 -11.82 7.63
C LEU A 307 1.23 -13.27 8.16
N ILE A 308 1.34 -14.20 7.23
CA ILE A 308 1.66 -15.60 7.48
C ILE A 308 2.99 -15.90 6.79
N LEU A 309 3.85 -16.63 7.47
CA LEU A 309 5.13 -17.07 6.93
C LEU A 309 5.06 -18.54 6.58
N VAL A 310 5.60 -18.87 5.42
CA VAL A 310 5.91 -20.24 5.04
C VAL A 310 7.40 -20.36 4.80
N ASP A 311 7.99 -21.52 5.07
CA ASP A 311 9.37 -21.88 4.70
C ASP A 311 10.47 -21.01 5.36
N HIS A 312 10.10 -20.17 6.33
CA HIS A 312 11.07 -19.47 7.16
C HIS A 312 10.43 -18.90 8.44
N ASN A 313 11.30 -18.65 9.42
CA ASN A 313 10.96 -17.94 10.65
C ASN A 313 11.98 -16.86 11.06
N GLU A 314 13.21 -16.92 10.53
CA GLU A 314 14.27 -15.98 10.90
C GLU A 314 13.99 -14.58 10.31
N SER A 315 14.09 -13.55 11.15
CA SER A 315 13.72 -12.18 10.76
C SER A 315 14.52 -11.61 9.58
N ASN A 316 15.78 -12.00 9.42
CA ASN A 316 16.65 -11.59 8.31
C ASN A 316 16.26 -12.19 6.95
N GLN A 317 15.42 -13.22 6.94
CA GLN A 317 14.88 -13.86 5.74
C GLN A 317 13.46 -13.39 5.42
N SER A 318 12.85 -12.60 6.29
CA SER A 318 11.48 -12.08 6.13
C SER A 318 11.48 -10.72 5.42
N ILE A 319 10.28 -10.17 5.20
CA ILE A 319 10.09 -8.79 4.73
C ILE A 319 10.76 -7.77 5.67
N ASP A 320 11.34 -6.70 5.10
CA ASP A 320 12.19 -5.76 5.86
C ASP A 320 11.42 -4.98 6.94
N ASP A 321 10.14 -4.74 6.74
CA ASP A 321 9.27 -4.05 7.69
C ASP A 321 8.42 -5.01 8.53
N ARG A 322 8.93 -6.22 8.78
CA ARG A 322 8.29 -7.27 9.60
C ARG A 322 7.74 -6.76 10.93
N ASP A 323 8.44 -5.86 11.60
CA ASP A 323 8.01 -5.35 12.92
C ASP A 323 6.72 -4.49 12.85
N ASN A 324 6.37 -4.02 11.64
CA ASN A 324 5.17 -3.25 11.36
C ASN A 324 3.97 -4.12 10.93
N VAL A 325 4.14 -5.44 10.86
CA VAL A 325 3.05 -6.38 10.56
C VAL A 325 2.71 -7.24 11.77
N GLU A 326 1.50 -7.77 11.78
CA GLU A 326 1.05 -8.78 12.74
C GLU A 326 1.25 -10.16 12.11
N ILE A 327 2.15 -10.97 12.67
CA ILE A 327 2.33 -12.35 12.24
C ILE A 327 1.24 -13.19 12.89
N LEU A 328 0.48 -13.92 12.09
CA LEU A 328 -0.60 -14.78 12.57
C LEU A 328 -0.20 -16.25 12.64
N GLU A 329 0.55 -16.70 11.64
CA GLU A 329 0.89 -18.11 11.48
C GLU A 329 2.28 -18.28 10.87
N ILE A 330 2.95 -19.38 11.22
CA ILE A 330 4.24 -19.81 10.65
C ILE A 330 4.21 -21.31 10.39
N ILE A 331 4.46 -21.70 9.14
CA ILE A 331 4.62 -23.10 8.72
C ILE A 331 6.04 -23.26 8.18
N ASP A 332 6.86 -24.09 8.83
CA ASP A 332 8.29 -24.15 8.51
C ASP A 332 8.87 -25.54 8.80
N HIS A 333 10.04 -25.82 8.25
CA HIS A 333 10.84 -27.01 8.51
C HIS A 333 12.28 -26.67 8.95
N HIS A 334 12.64 -25.39 8.98
CA HIS A 334 13.94 -24.91 9.41
C HIS A 334 14.11 -24.88 10.93
N ARG A 335 15.35 -24.64 11.37
CA ARG A 335 15.62 -24.33 12.79
C ARG A 335 14.87 -23.07 13.20
N VAL A 336 14.46 -23.01 14.46
CA VAL A 336 13.84 -21.79 15.02
C VAL A 336 14.92 -20.88 15.58
N ALA A 337 15.03 -19.66 15.06
CA ALA A 337 15.98 -18.66 15.54
C ALA A 337 15.47 -17.23 15.27
N ASN A 338 15.82 -16.28 16.16
CA ASN A 338 15.57 -14.84 15.96
C ASN A 338 14.11 -14.49 15.59
N ILE A 339 13.16 -15.18 16.22
CA ILE A 339 11.72 -14.91 16.09
C ILE A 339 11.16 -14.29 17.37
N HIS A 340 10.37 -13.24 17.21
CA HIS A 340 9.61 -12.59 18.28
C HIS A 340 8.20 -12.24 17.77
N THR A 341 7.17 -12.52 18.57
CA THR A 341 5.77 -12.10 18.29
C THR A 341 5.17 -11.44 19.52
N ASN A 342 4.28 -10.47 19.29
CA ASN A 342 3.63 -9.72 20.38
C ASN A 342 2.39 -10.44 20.95
N SER A 343 1.87 -11.42 20.24
CA SER A 343 0.71 -12.23 20.60
C SER A 343 0.98 -13.72 20.31
N PRO A 344 0.21 -14.64 20.92
CA PRO A 344 0.24 -16.06 20.54
C PRO A 344 -0.14 -16.24 19.08
N ILE A 345 0.60 -17.09 18.37
CA ILE A 345 0.40 -17.39 16.94
C ILE A 345 0.26 -18.89 16.71
N TYR A 346 -0.29 -19.28 15.55
CA TYR A 346 -0.22 -20.68 15.11
C TYR A 346 1.17 -20.96 14.55
N PHE A 347 1.94 -21.81 15.22
CA PHE A 347 3.31 -22.14 14.82
C PHE A 347 3.43 -23.64 14.59
N ARG A 348 3.64 -24.05 13.34
CA ARG A 348 3.82 -25.45 12.96
C ARG A 348 5.19 -25.63 12.32
N ASN A 349 6.12 -26.16 13.11
CA ASN A 349 7.44 -26.54 12.63
C ASN A 349 7.65 -28.05 12.74
N VAL A 350 7.96 -28.69 11.63
CA VAL A 350 8.13 -30.14 11.54
C VAL A 350 9.45 -30.44 10.85
N PRO A 351 10.34 -31.29 11.42
CA PRO A 351 11.65 -31.59 10.85
C PRO A 351 11.54 -32.58 9.67
N VAL A 352 10.89 -32.14 8.58
CA VAL A 352 10.77 -32.84 7.30
C VAL A 352 11.63 -32.16 6.23
N GLY A 353 11.72 -32.78 5.06
CA GLY A 353 12.56 -32.30 3.96
C GLY A 353 12.10 -30.98 3.36
N CYS A 354 10.80 -30.66 3.40
CA CYS A 354 10.18 -29.54 2.68
C CYS A 354 8.92 -29.02 3.41
N THR A 355 8.64 -27.71 3.35
CA THR A 355 7.42 -27.09 3.91
C THR A 355 6.16 -27.60 3.22
N SER A 356 6.21 -27.84 1.90
CA SER A 356 5.09 -28.41 1.14
C SER A 356 4.67 -29.82 1.62
N THR A 357 5.58 -30.60 2.23
CA THR A 357 5.21 -31.84 2.92
C THR A 357 4.26 -31.57 4.08
N ILE A 358 4.50 -30.51 4.85
CA ILE A 358 3.65 -30.08 5.97
C ILE A 358 2.29 -29.63 5.46
N LEU A 359 2.26 -28.86 4.37
CA LEU A 359 1.01 -28.40 3.76
C LEU A 359 0.15 -29.56 3.26
N ALA A 360 0.75 -30.55 2.61
CA ALA A 360 0.05 -31.76 2.18
C ALA A 360 -0.53 -32.56 3.36
N MET A 361 0.19 -32.61 4.50
CA MET A 361 -0.36 -33.18 5.74
C MET A 361 -1.57 -32.37 6.23
N MET A 362 -1.51 -31.04 6.17
CA MET A 362 -2.62 -30.17 6.58
C MET A 362 -3.86 -30.37 5.69
N TYR A 363 -3.72 -30.49 4.37
CA TYR A 363 -4.84 -30.85 3.48
C TYR A 363 -5.56 -32.10 3.97
N LYS A 364 -4.79 -33.15 4.30
CA LYS A 364 -5.36 -34.42 4.81
C LYS A 364 -6.04 -34.26 6.17
N GLU A 365 -5.46 -33.48 7.07
CA GLU A 365 -6.04 -33.22 8.39
C GLU A 365 -7.39 -32.51 8.30
N TYR A 366 -7.56 -31.63 7.31
CA TYR A 366 -8.84 -30.98 7.01
C TYR A 366 -9.77 -31.83 6.13
N GLY A 367 -9.37 -33.05 5.74
CA GLY A 367 -10.16 -33.91 4.85
C GLY A 367 -10.31 -33.35 3.43
N LEU A 368 -9.37 -32.53 2.98
CA LEU A 368 -9.36 -31.88 1.68
C LEU A 368 -8.40 -32.59 0.72
N THR A 369 -8.81 -32.72 -0.54
CA THR A 369 -7.94 -33.15 -1.64
C THR A 369 -7.44 -31.91 -2.39
N PRO A 370 -6.11 -31.73 -2.58
CA PRO A 370 -5.59 -30.64 -3.40
C PRO A 370 -6.04 -30.82 -4.86
N SER A 371 -6.13 -29.73 -5.62
CA SER A 371 -6.30 -29.82 -7.08
C SER A 371 -5.05 -30.43 -7.72
N LYS A 372 -5.15 -30.80 -9.00
CA LYS A 372 -4.02 -31.32 -9.78
C LYS A 372 -2.84 -30.34 -9.77
N GLU A 373 -3.13 -29.05 -9.92
CA GLU A 373 -2.15 -27.97 -9.94
C GLU A 373 -1.49 -27.76 -8.56
N MET A 374 -2.29 -27.78 -7.48
CA MET A 374 -1.75 -27.62 -6.12
C MET A 374 -0.93 -28.84 -5.69
N ALA A 375 -1.35 -30.04 -6.10
CA ALA A 375 -0.57 -31.26 -5.89
C ALA A 375 0.75 -31.20 -6.67
N GLY A 376 0.70 -30.71 -7.90
CA GLY A 376 1.85 -30.46 -8.74
C GLY A 376 2.85 -29.48 -8.12
N LEU A 377 2.39 -28.32 -7.65
CA LEU A 377 3.22 -27.34 -6.95
C LEU A 377 3.90 -27.93 -5.70
N MET A 378 3.14 -28.62 -4.85
CA MET A 378 3.69 -29.27 -3.66
C MET A 378 4.70 -30.34 -4.04
N ALA A 379 4.43 -31.13 -5.09
CA ALA A 379 5.37 -32.14 -5.58
C ALA A 379 6.67 -31.50 -6.07
N SER A 380 6.60 -30.42 -6.86
CA SER A 380 7.78 -29.68 -7.33
C SER A 380 8.65 -29.17 -6.18
N ALA A 381 8.02 -28.57 -5.16
CA ALA A 381 8.72 -28.09 -3.97
C ALA A 381 9.44 -29.22 -3.23
N ILE A 382 8.75 -30.34 -2.98
CA ILE A 382 9.36 -31.49 -2.30
C ILE A 382 10.50 -32.07 -3.14
N ILE A 383 10.35 -32.17 -4.47
CA ILE A 383 11.42 -32.63 -5.36
C ILE A 383 12.64 -31.71 -5.25
N SER A 384 12.42 -30.39 -5.26
CA SER A 384 13.49 -29.38 -5.18
C SER A 384 14.31 -29.52 -3.88
N ASP A 385 13.67 -29.42 -2.72
CA ASP A 385 14.37 -29.47 -1.42
C ASP A 385 14.99 -30.83 -1.10
N THR A 386 14.34 -31.90 -1.56
CA THR A 386 14.82 -33.26 -1.31
C THR A 386 15.78 -33.76 -2.37
N LEU A 387 16.07 -32.96 -3.42
CA LEU A 387 16.84 -33.39 -4.58
C LEU A 387 16.35 -34.73 -5.14
N LEU A 388 15.03 -34.86 -5.27
CA LEU A 388 14.35 -36.11 -5.61
C LEU A 388 14.84 -37.29 -4.73
N PHE A 389 14.63 -37.13 -3.41
CA PHE A 389 15.01 -38.06 -2.34
C PHE A 389 16.51 -38.24 -2.02
N ARG A 390 17.41 -37.60 -2.75
CA ARG A 390 18.86 -37.75 -2.58
C ARG A 390 19.44 -36.87 -1.48
N SER A 391 18.72 -35.81 -1.12
CA SER A 391 19.14 -34.90 -0.06
C SER A 391 19.15 -35.62 1.31
N PRO A 392 20.15 -35.38 2.17
CA PRO A 392 20.20 -35.90 3.53
C PRO A 392 19.15 -35.25 4.46
N THR A 393 18.30 -34.36 3.98
CA THR A 393 17.12 -33.84 4.71
C THR A 393 15.86 -34.66 4.45
N THR A 394 15.84 -35.51 3.42
CA THR A 394 14.70 -36.33 3.04
C THR A 394 14.28 -37.28 4.16
N THR A 395 13.00 -37.28 4.50
CA THR A 395 12.38 -38.21 5.45
C THR A 395 11.45 -39.21 4.74
N GLU A 396 11.05 -40.26 5.44
CA GLU A 396 10.04 -41.21 4.94
C GLU A 396 8.66 -40.56 4.75
N VAL A 397 8.38 -39.47 5.49
CA VAL A 397 7.14 -38.70 5.32
C VAL A 397 7.15 -37.99 3.97
N ASP A 398 8.28 -37.37 3.59
CA ASP A 398 8.44 -36.72 2.28
C ASP A 398 8.25 -37.73 1.14
N LYS A 399 8.89 -38.90 1.23
CA LYS A 399 8.76 -39.98 0.23
C LYS A 399 7.32 -40.44 0.05
N LYS A 400 6.59 -40.60 1.15
CA LYS A 400 5.20 -41.03 1.10
C LYS A 400 4.32 -39.95 0.49
N ILE A 401 4.43 -38.71 0.98
CA ILE A 401 3.63 -37.58 0.51
C ILE A 401 3.89 -37.29 -0.96
N LEU A 402 5.15 -37.27 -1.39
CA LEU A 402 5.49 -36.99 -2.78
C LEU A 402 4.91 -38.03 -3.75
N ARG A 403 4.92 -39.32 -3.39
CA ARG A 403 4.27 -40.35 -4.23
C ARG A 403 2.76 -40.14 -4.35
N GLU A 404 2.09 -39.82 -3.26
CA GLU A 404 0.65 -39.55 -3.28
C GLU A 404 0.32 -38.27 -4.09
N LEU A 405 1.13 -37.23 -3.95
CA LEU A 405 0.96 -36.00 -4.73
C LEU A 405 1.23 -36.24 -6.22
N ALA A 406 2.21 -37.08 -6.56
CA ALA A 406 2.52 -37.42 -7.94
C ALA A 406 1.37 -38.18 -8.64
N GLU A 407 0.66 -39.05 -7.90
CA GLU A 407 -0.55 -39.69 -8.41
C GLU A 407 -1.65 -38.67 -8.71
N ILE A 408 -1.88 -37.69 -7.82
CA ILE A 408 -2.90 -36.63 -8.02
C ILE A 408 -2.49 -35.69 -9.18
N ALA A 409 -1.20 -35.36 -9.26
CA ALA A 409 -0.62 -34.48 -10.26
C ALA A 409 -0.45 -35.18 -11.63
N GLU A 410 -0.60 -36.50 -11.68
CA GLU A 410 -0.37 -37.36 -12.85
C GLU A 410 1.04 -37.18 -13.45
N ILE A 411 2.07 -37.19 -12.59
CA ILE A 411 3.48 -37.06 -12.99
C ILE A 411 4.27 -38.33 -12.73
N ASP A 412 5.17 -38.67 -13.66
CA ASP A 412 6.26 -39.59 -13.40
C ASP A 412 7.37 -38.84 -12.68
N LEU A 413 7.73 -39.29 -11.47
CA LEU A 413 8.63 -38.55 -10.58
C LEU A 413 10.01 -38.33 -11.19
N GLU A 414 10.56 -39.33 -11.89
CA GLU A 414 11.93 -39.26 -12.36
C GLU A 414 12.02 -38.40 -13.61
N ALA A 415 11.12 -38.61 -14.58
CA ALA A 415 11.04 -37.78 -15.78
C ALA A 415 10.72 -36.32 -15.42
N TYR A 416 9.78 -36.09 -14.49
CA TYR A 416 9.43 -34.74 -14.04
C TYR A 416 10.60 -34.07 -13.31
N GLY A 417 11.28 -34.78 -12.42
CA GLY A 417 12.46 -34.25 -11.71
C GLY A 417 13.58 -33.88 -12.68
N GLU A 418 13.82 -34.70 -13.71
CA GLU A 418 14.79 -34.39 -14.77
C GLU A 418 14.44 -33.13 -15.57
N GLU A 419 13.18 -32.99 -15.99
CA GLU A 419 12.70 -31.77 -16.65
C GLU A 419 12.89 -30.54 -15.75
N MET A 420 12.47 -30.63 -14.48
CA MET A 420 12.50 -29.52 -13.53
C MET A 420 13.93 -29.07 -13.22
N PHE A 421 14.82 -30.00 -12.86
CA PHE A 421 16.21 -29.65 -12.57
C PHE A 421 16.92 -29.15 -13.81
N SER A 422 16.70 -29.73 -14.99
CA SER A 422 17.30 -29.23 -16.23
C SER A 422 16.87 -27.79 -16.53
N ALA A 423 15.62 -27.42 -16.24
CA ALA A 423 15.14 -26.05 -16.36
C ALA A 423 15.76 -25.10 -15.31
N GLY A 424 15.99 -25.59 -14.09
CA GLY A 424 16.56 -24.82 -12.98
C GLY A 424 18.08 -24.66 -13.02
N THR A 425 18.80 -25.66 -13.54
CA THR A 425 20.27 -25.76 -13.48
C THR A 425 20.96 -25.54 -14.82
N SER A 426 20.27 -24.98 -15.83
CA SER A 426 20.93 -24.66 -17.09
C SER A 426 22.01 -23.60 -16.85
N LEU A 427 23.27 -24.03 -16.86
CA LEU A 427 24.44 -23.16 -16.77
C LEU A 427 24.75 -22.47 -18.11
N GLU A 428 24.08 -22.88 -19.19
CA GLU A 428 24.21 -22.27 -20.50
C GLU A 428 23.61 -20.85 -20.50
N GLY A 429 24.47 -19.84 -20.67
CA GLY A 429 24.08 -18.43 -20.70
C GLY A 429 24.14 -17.71 -19.35
N VAL A 430 24.46 -18.42 -18.26
CA VAL A 430 24.73 -17.82 -16.93
C VAL A 430 26.19 -17.37 -16.87
N SER A 431 26.45 -16.17 -16.35
CA SER A 431 27.83 -15.68 -16.23
C SER A 431 28.60 -16.47 -15.17
N VAL A 432 29.91 -16.67 -15.36
CA VAL A 432 30.77 -17.33 -14.35
C VAL A 432 30.68 -16.63 -13.00
N THR A 433 30.55 -15.31 -13.00
CA THR A 433 30.36 -14.53 -11.77
C THR A 433 29.09 -14.94 -11.04
N ASP A 434 27.98 -15.13 -11.73
CA ASP A 434 26.71 -15.53 -11.10
C ASP A 434 26.79 -16.95 -10.55
N ILE A 435 27.44 -17.88 -11.26
CA ILE A 435 27.69 -19.25 -10.76
C ILE A 435 28.47 -19.21 -9.44
N LEU A 436 29.49 -18.34 -9.36
CA LEU A 436 30.33 -18.22 -8.17
C LEU A 436 29.65 -17.51 -7.01
N MET A 437 28.66 -16.66 -7.25
CA MET A 437 28.12 -15.75 -6.24
C MET A 437 26.73 -16.16 -5.74
N THR A 438 25.92 -16.88 -6.53
CA THR A 438 24.51 -17.22 -6.23
C THR A 438 24.32 -17.95 -4.90
N ASP A 439 24.96 -19.11 -4.67
CA ASP A 439 24.97 -19.78 -3.36
C ASP A 439 26.38 -19.79 -2.74
N SER A 440 26.91 -18.58 -2.52
CA SER A 440 28.22 -18.37 -1.93
C SER A 440 28.13 -17.96 -0.46
N LYS A 441 28.91 -18.61 0.41
CA LYS A 441 29.01 -18.25 1.83
C LYS A 441 30.46 -18.15 2.28
N LYS A 442 30.72 -17.18 3.15
CA LYS A 442 32.00 -17.02 3.84
C LYS A 442 31.93 -17.73 5.19
N PHE A 443 33.01 -18.40 5.54
CA PHE A 443 33.18 -19.13 6.78
C PHE A 443 34.51 -18.72 7.39
N GLU A 444 34.48 -18.46 8.69
CA GLU A 444 35.68 -18.34 9.51
C GLU A 444 35.79 -19.64 10.30
N ILE A 445 36.87 -20.38 10.06
CA ILE A 445 37.13 -21.66 10.70
C ILE A 445 38.47 -21.51 11.41
N GLU A 446 38.40 -21.41 12.74
CA GLU A 446 39.53 -21.05 13.59
C GLU A 446 40.17 -19.72 13.15
N ASP A 447 41.41 -19.73 12.68
CA ASP A 447 42.15 -18.57 12.18
C ASP A 447 42.15 -18.44 10.64
N LYS A 448 41.43 -19.33 9.94
CA LYS A 448 41.38 -19.37 8.46
C LYS A 448 40.05 -18.87 7.93
N ASN A 449 40.11 -18.15 6.82
CA ASN A 449 38.93 -17.65 6.11
C ASN A 449 38.69 -18.47 4.84
N ALA A 450 37.50 -19.05 4.74
CA ALA A 450 37.09 -19.85 3.60
C ALA A 450 35.86 -19.25 2.92
N ARG A 451 35.82 -19.34 1.60
CA ARG A 451 34.63 -19.07 0.80
C ARG A 451 34.17 -20.36 0.15
N VAL A 452 32.88 -20.64 0.22
CA VAL A 452 32.30 -21.87 -0.33
C VAL A 452 31.05 -21.56 -1.14
N SER A 453 31.11 -21.86 -2.43
CA SER A 453 29.99 -21.72 -3.38
C SER A 453 29.47 -23.07 -3.83
N GLN A 454 28.17 -23.19 -4.02
CA GLN A 454 27.55 -24.39 -4.57
C GLN A 454 26.71 -24.05 -5.80
N ALA A 455 26.80 -24.88 -6.82
CA ALA A 455 25.97 -24.85 -8.02
C ALA A 455 25.51 -26.27 -8.32
N PHE A 456 24.33 -26.40 -8.92
CA PHE A 456 23.81 -27.69 -9.35
C PHE A 456 23.89 -27.82 -10.87
N THR A 457 24.01 -29.05 -11.34
CA THR A 457 23.93 -29.38 -12.77
C THR A 457 23.28 -30.75 -12.95
N THR A 458 22.61 -30.93 -14.07
CA THR A 458 22.17 -32.26 -14.54
C THR A 458 23.19 -32.91 -15.48
N ASN A 459 24.20 -32.15 -15.92
CA ASN A 459 25.24 -32.64 -16.83
C ASN A 459 26.59 -31.96 -16.54
N LEU A 460 27.51 -32.69 -15.91
CA LEU A 460 28.87 -32.21 -15.64
C LEU A 460 29.68 -31.93 -16.91
N ASP A 461 29.43 -32.64 -18.01
CA ASP A 461 30.17 -32.45 -19.27
C ASP A 461 29.98 -31.03 -19.84
N SER A 462 28.83 -30.40 -19.53
CA SER A 462 28.57 -29.01 -19.94
C SER A 462 29.50 -28.00 -19.25
N VAL A 463 30.02 -28.35 -18.08
CA VAL A 463 30.84 -27.49 -17.22
C VAL A 463 32.30 -27.51 -17.66
N GLU A 464 32.78 -28.61 -18.25
CA GLU A 464 34.19 -28.77 -18.65
C GLU A 464 34.70 -27.63 -19.52
N LYS A 465 33.83 -27.07 -20.37
CA LYS A 465 34.15 -25.96 -21.28
C LYS A 465 34.47 -24.64 -20.56
N PHE A 466 34.04 -24.49 -19.31
CA PHE A 466 34.14 -23.26 -18.53
C PHE A 466 35.11 -23.35 -17.36
N ILE A 467 35.71 -24.52 -17.09
CA ILE A 467 36.57 -24.76 -15.92
C ILE A 467 37.71 -23.73 -15.82
N ASP A 468 38.40 -23.44 -16.93
CA ASP A 468 39.54 -22.52 -16.92
C ASP A 468 39.11 -21.07 -16.61
N GLU A 469 37.93 -20.66 -17.10
CA GLU A 469 37.34 -19.35 -16.80
C GLU A 469 36.87 -19.26 -15.34
N ILE A 470 36.24 -20.33 -14.83
CA ILE A 470 35.84 -20.48 -13.43
C ILE A 470 37.05 -20.34 -12.50
N ILE A 471 38.13 -21.08 -12.75
CA ILE A 471 39.35 -21.03 -11.93
C ILE A 471 39.96 -19.63 -11.94
N THR A 472 40.00 -18.98 -13.11
CA THR A 472 40.52 -17.62 -13.25
C THR A 472 39.70 -16.64 -12.40
N SER A 473 38.37 -16.71 -12.49
CA SER A 473 37.47 -15.85 -11.74
C SER A 473 37.54 -16.13 -10.22
N MET A 474 37.54 -17.41 -9.81
CA MET A 474 37.73 -17.80 -8.41
C MET A 474 39.05 -17.28 -7.85
N THR A 475 40.14 -17.37 -8.61
CA THR A 475 41.46 -16.88 -8.19
C THR A 475 41.45 -15.37 -7.97
N ASN A 476 40.81 -14.61 -8.88
CA ASN A 476 40.66 -13.17 -8.73
C ASN A 476 39.85 -12.79 -7.48
N VAL A 477 38.73 -13.48 -7.23
CA VAL A 477 37.92 -13.27 -6.01
C VAL A 477 38.70 -13.62 -4.76
N ASN A 478 39.38 -14.78 -4.73
CA ASN A 478 40.16 -15.23 -3.58
C ASN A 478 41.29 -14.25 -3.23
N ASN A 479 41.99 -13.71 -4.24
CA ASN A 479 43.04 -12.72 -4.06
C ASN A 479 42.52 -11.37 -3.57
N ASN A 480 41.40 -10.90 -4.12
CA ASN A 480 40.78 -9.64 -3.72
C ASN A 480 40.25 -9.70 -2.28
N GLU A 481 39.62 -10.82 -1.90
CA GLU A 481 39.05 -11.00 -0.57
C GLU A 481 40.05 -11.53 0.47
N LYS A 482 41.24 -11.95 0.03
CA LYS A 482 42.32 -12.51 0.85
C LYS A 482 41.87 -13.71 1.68
N THR A 483 41.05 -14.57 1.10
CA THR A 483 40.63 -15.84 1.71
C THR A 483 41.73 -16.90 1.59
N ASP A 484 41.84 -17.78 2.58
CA ASP A 484 42.80 -18.88 2.58
C ASP A 484 42.39 -19.98 1.60
N VAL A 485 41.09 -20.14 1.35
CA VAL A 485 40.56 -21.00 0.29
C VAL A 485 39.23 -20.49 -0.25
N PHE A 486 39.03 -20.63 -1.55
CA PHE A 486 37.72 -20.56 -2.20
C PHE A 486 37.45 -21.90 -2.87
N ALA A 487 36.40 -22.58 -2.41
CA ALA A 487 35.91 -23.84 -2.97
C ALA A 487 34.56 -23.66 -3.69
N LEU A 488 34.44 -24.22 -4.89
CA LEU A 488 33.20 -24.33 -5.67
C LEU A 488 32.80 -25.80 -5.79
N PHE A 489 31.55 -26.09 -5.47
CA PHE A 489 30.91 -27.41 -5.58
C PHE A 489 29.93 -27.37 -6.73
N ILE A 490 30.22 -28.11 -7.81
CA ILE A 490 29.27 -28.30 -8.89
C ILE A 490 28.69 -29.70 -8.75
N THR A 491 27.49 -29.76 -8.19
CA THR A 491 26.83 -30.99 -7.79
C THR A 491 26.01 -31.55 -8.94
N ASP A 492 26.36 -32.75 -9.39
CA ASP A 492 25.55 -33.59 -10.26
C ASP A 492 24.49 -34.30 -9.42
N ILE A 493 23.25 -33.85 -9.59
CA ILE A 493 22.12 -34.34 -8.80
C ILE A 493 21.88 -35.83 -9.07
N PHE A 494 22.03 -36.29 -10.31
CA PHE A 494 21.62 -37.64 -10.71
C PHE A 494 22.68 -38.69 -10.41
N ASN A 495 23.95 -38.35 -10.61
CA ASN A 495 25.07 -39.27 -10.34
C ASN A 495 25.55 -39.21 -8.88
N GLU A 496 24.90 -38.40 -8.04
CA GLU A 496 25.21 -38.24 -6.62
C GLU A 496 26.69 -37.91 -6.38
N GLN A 497 27.26 -37.03 -7.20
CA GLN A 497 28.67 -36.65 -7.14
C GLN A 497 28.82 -35.14 -7.31
N SER A 498 29.91 -34.58 -6.77
CA SER A 498 30.26 -33.18 -7.01
C SER A 498 31.63 -33.05 -7.65
N LEU A 499 31.74 -32.22 -8.68
CA LEU A 499 33.02 -31.67 -9.11
C LEU A 499 33.41 -30.54 -8.15
N VAL A 500 34.53 -30.72 -7.47
CA VAL A 500 35.06 -29.77 -6.51
C VAL A 500 36.25 -29.05 -7.11
N ILE A 501 36.15 -27.73 -7.21
CA ILE A 501 37.23 -26.85 -7.66
C ILE A 501 37.66 -26.00 -6.47
N THR A 502 38.95 -25.98 -6.14
CA THR A 502 39.48 -25.20 -5.01
C THR A 502 40.64 -24.32 -5.47
N VAL A 503 40.66 -23.06 -5.03
CA VAL A 503 41.80 -22.15 -5.20
C VAL A 503 42.22 -21.62 -3.83
N GLY A 504 43.53 -21.60 -3.54
CA GLY A 504 44.07 -21.11 -2.27
C GLY A 504 45.12 -22.04 -1.67
N LYS A 505 45.42 -21.81 -0.39
CA LYS A 505 46.50 -22.50 0.35
C LYS A 505 46.09 -23.88 0.87
N LEU A 506 44.79 -24.14 1.00
CA LEU A 506 44.25 -25.36 1.62
C LEU A 506 43.84 -26.45 0.60
N ASN A 507 44.16 -26.26 -0.68
CA ASN A 507 43.69 -27.08 -1.79
C ASN A 507 43.96 -28.59 -1.61
N GLU A 508 45.20 -28.97 -1.32
CA GLU A 508 45.61 -30.37 -1.21
C GLU A 508 45.02 -31.04 0.05
N VAL A 509 45.01 -30.33 1.18
CA VAL A 509 44.54 -30.86 2.46
C VAL A 509 43.03 -31.14 2.42
N ILE A 510 42.26 -30.29 1.74
CA ILE A 510 40.83 -30.51 1.54
C ILE A 510 40.59 -31.75 0.67
N ALA A 511 41.31 -31.92 -0.44
CA ALA A 511 41.16 -33.09 -1.30
C ALA A 511 41.44 -34.41 -0.54
N ASN A 512 42.48 -34.40 0.31
CA ASN A 512 42.85 -35.54 1.15
C ASN A 512 41.74 -35.94 2.16
N GLU A 513 40.95 -35.00 2.68
CA GLU A 513 39.81 -35.31 3.57
C GLU A 513 38.70 -36.09 2.88
N PHE A 514 38.61 -36.00 1.55
CA PHE A 514 37.70 -36.80 0.73
C PHE A 514 38.35 -38.06 0.17
N GLY A 515 39.61 -38.33 0.52
CA GLY A 515 40.36 -39.49 0.04
C GLY A 515 40.68 -39.45 -1.46
N VAL A 516 40.77 -38.25 -2.04
CA VAL A 516 41.05 -38.04 -3.47
C VAL A 516 42.29 -37.16 -3.67
N GLU A 517 42.97 -37.35 -4.80
CA GLU A 517 44.13 -36.52 -5.17
C GLU A 517 43.67 -35.17 -5.71
N TYR A 518 44.32 -34.10 -5.26
CA TYR A 518 44.06 -32.76 -5.76
C TYR A 518 44.43 -32.64 -7.25
N LYS A 519 43.56 -31.95 -7.99
CA LYS A 519 43.76 -31.62 -9.40
C LYS A 519 43.37 -30.16 -9.61
N GLU A 520 44.19 -29.43 -10.36
CA GLU A 520 43.99 -28.00 -10.63
C GLU A 520 42.65 -27.72 -11.32
N LYS A 521 42.26 -28.59 -12.28
CA LYS A 521 40.96 -28.53 -12.97
C LYS A 521 39.78 -29.09 -12.15
N GLY A 522 39.98 -29.34 -10.87
CA GLY A 522 39.00 -29.93 -9.96
C GLY A 522 39.04 -31.45 -9.90
N TYR A 523 38.40 -31.99 -8.87
CA TYR A 523 38.35 -33.42 -8.55
C TYR A 523 36.91 -33.84 -8.24
N LEU A 524 36.56 -35.08 -8.59
CA LEU A 524 35.23 -35.64 -8.33
C LEU A 524 35.17 -36.25 -6.94
N VAL A 525 34.14 -35.88 -6.17
CA VAL A 525 33.84 -36.48 -4.87
C VAL A 525 32.47 -37.13 -4.94
N LYS A 526 32.44 -38.44 -4.71
CA LYS A 526 31.19 -39.22 -4.68
C LYS A 526 30.42 -38.96 -3.38
N ASP A 527 29.09 -39.02 -3.45
CA ASP A 527 28.14 -38.87 -2.37
C ASP A 527 28.19 -37.48 -1.68
N LEU A 528 28.79 -36.48 -2.34
CA LEU A 528 28.88 -35.10 -1.82
C LEU A 528 27.78 -34.23 -2.43
N LEU A 529 26.70 -34.02 -1.68
CA LEU A 529 25.52 -33.24 -2.09
C LEU A 529 25.28 -32.01 -1.21
N SER A 530 25.73 -32.05 0.05
CA SER A 530 25.43 -31.02 1.05
C SER A 530 26.69 -30.27 1.49
N ARG A 531 26.78 -28.99 1.13
CA ARG A 531 27.81 -28.08 1.67
C ARG A 531 27.83 -28.10 3.21
N LYS A 532 26.68 -27.91 3.86
CA LYS A 532 26.60 -27.76 5.33
C LYS A 532 26.89 -29.04 6.10
N LYS A 533 26.31 -30.18 5.68
CA LYS A 533 26.42 -31.45 6.43
C LYS A 533 27.69 -32.24 6.09
N GLN A 534 28.25 -32.06 4.90
CA GLN A 534 29.35 -32.91 4.42
C GLN A 534 30.63 -32.11 4.17
N PHE A 535 30.56 -31.00 3.41
CA PHE A 535 31.77 -30.25 3.06
C PHE A 535 32.37 -29.45 4.22
N ILE A 536 31.57 -28.65 4.92
CA ILE A 536 32.07 -27.80 6.02
C ILE A 536 32.74 -28.63 7.12
N PRO A 537 32.19 -29.77 7.58
CA PRO A 537 32.90 -30.63 8.54
C PRO A 537 34.25 -31.16 8.03
N ALA A 538 34.36 -31.47 6.73
CA ALA A 538 35.63 -31.90 6.13
C ALA A 538 36.64 -30.75 6.11
N LEU A 539 36.21 -29.55 5.70
CA LEU A 539 37.04 -28.35 5.74
C LEU A 539 37.52 -28.03 7.16
N THR A 540 36.66 -28.15 8.18
CA THR A 540 37.07 -27.96 9.58
C THR A 540 38.15 -28.94 10.00
N ARG A 541 38.01 -30.24 9.67
CA ARG A 541 39.05 -31.24 9.95
C ARG A 541 40.36 -30.97 9.23
N ALA A 542 40.29 -30.56 7.96
CA ALA A 542 41.46 -30.18 7.18
C ALA A 542 42.24 -29.03 7.84
N VAL A 543 41.53 -27.99 8.29
CA VAL A 543 42.15 -26.84 8.98
C VAL A 543 42.79 -27.25 10.30
N SER A 544 42.10 -28.05 11.12
CA SER A 544 42.64 -28.48 12.42
C SER A 544 43.89 -29.36 12.29
N LYS A 545 44.01 -30.20 11.23
CA LYS A 545 45.19 -31.04 10.99
C LYS A 545 46.46 -30.24 10.67
N ILE A 546 46.34 -29.18 9.87
CA ILE A 546 47.49 -28.33 9.53
C ILE A 546 48.12 -27.72 10.79
N LYS A 547 47.29 -27.37 11.77
CA LYS A 547 47.72 -26.79 13.04
C LYS A 547 48.38 -27.80 14.00
N GLU A 548 48.17 -29.10 13.79
CA GLU A 548 48.90 -30.15 14.52
C GLU A 548 50.27 -30.46 13.87
N GLU A 549 50.47 -30.08 12.61
CA GLU A 549 51.70 -30.27 11.84
C GLU A 549 52.61 -29.02 11.81
N GLU A 550 52.06 -27.82 12.05
CA GLU A 550 52.77 -26.55 12.32
C GLU A 550 53.20 -26.42 13.79
#